data_AF-A0ABC9WU82-F1
#
_entry.id   AF-A0ABC9WU82-F1
#
_cell.length_a   1.000
_cell.length_b   1.000
_cell.length_c   1.000
_cell.angle_alpha   90.00
_cell.angle_beta   90.00
_cell.angle_gamma   90.00
#
_symmetry.space_group_name_H-M   'P 1'
#
loop_
_entity.id
_entity.type
_entity.pdbx_description
1 polymer ?
#
loop_
_entity_poly.entity_id
_entity_poly.type
_entity_poly.pdbx_seq_one_letter_code
_entity_poly.pdbx_strand_id
1 'polypeptide(L)'
;MATKVTGSKKYLQLLLFQVSLLGSVFCGNVLVWPTEGSHWLNVKIVIQELTHRGHSVTVLVSNASLFIKPRAEAAEKFEVYNVPFKKDTVENLIEDVVALWLNNRPTILTFWQFYKELGKLSKNWHQMNRLMCDAVLTNQELMAHLQGSSYDLLLSDPVTLCGDLLALKLAIPFIYSLRFSPASTVERHCGKIPAPPSYAPAALSELTDCMSFGERIKNIMSYHLQDYVFQSYWGEWDVYYSKVLGKPSATSLLITQPPALRPAELGTWQGGKVKV
;
A
#
# COMPACT_ATOMS: atom_id res chain seq x y z
N MET A 1 -10.45 -58.44 -38.57
CA MET A 1 -11.50 -57.59 -37.95
C MET A 1 -10.79 -56.43 -37.25
N ALA A 2 -10.66 -55.28 -37.91
CA ALA A 2 -9.95 -54.12 -37.39
C ALA A 2 -10.92 -52.94 -37.31
N THR A 3 -11.50 -52.72 -36.14
CA THR A 3 -12.43 -51.62 -35.88
C THR A 3 -11.65 -50.31 -35.76
N LYS A 4 -11.99 -49.38 -36.66
CA LYS A 4 -11.42 -48.05 -36.84
C LYS A 4 -11.44 -47.22 -35.53
N VAL A 5 -10.27 -46.89 -35.01
CA VAL A 5 -10.05 -45.92 -33.91
C VAL A 5 -10.13 -44.47 -34.44
N THR A 6 -11.15 -44.14 -35.24
CA THR A 6 -11.27 -42.82 -35.89
C THR A 6 -12.13 -41.81 -35.12
N GLY A 7 -13.00 -42.28 -34.22
CA GLY A 7 -13.86 -41.40 -33.40
C GLY A 7 -13.07 -40.62 -32.35
N SER A 8 -12.23 -41.31 -31.58
CA SER A 8 -11.46 -40.73 -30.45
C SER A 8 -10.57 -39.55 -30.86
N LYS A 9 -9.93 -39.61 -32.04
CA LYS A 9 -9.05 -38.55 -32.54
C LYS A 9 -9.81 -37.25 -32.85
N LYS A 10 -11.04 -37.34 -33.37
CA LYS A 10 -11.88 -36.17 -33.67
C LYS A 10 -12.42 -35.51 -32.41
N TYR A 11 -12.82 -36.30 -31.41
CA TYR A 11 -13.21 -35.77 -30.10
C TYR A 11 -12.05 -35.06 -29.41
N LEU A 12 -10.85 -35.64 -29.45
CA LEU A 12 -9.65 -35.02 -28.89
C LEU A 12 -9.31 -33.69 -29.59
N GLN A 13 -9.41 -33.63 -30.92
CA GLN A 13 -9.18 -32.40 -31.69
C GLN A 13 -10.23 -31.32 -31.38
N LEU A 14 -11.50 -31.69 -31.24
CA LEU A 14 -12.57 -30.77 -30.87
C LEU A 14 -12.37 -30.21 -29.46
N LEU A 15 -11.91 -31.05 -28.52
CA LEU A 15 -11.65 -30.67 -27.14
C LEU A 15 -10.44 -29.73 -27.03
N LEU A 16 -9.36 -30.01 -27.78
CA LEU A 16 -8.20 -29.11 -27.89
C LEU A 16 -8.58 -27.76 -28.51
N PHE A 17 -9.45 -27.77 -29.53
CA PHE A 17 -9.95 -26.54 -30.16
C PHE A 17 -10.83 -25.72 -29.20
N GLN A 18 -11.69 -26.37 -28.42
CA GLN A 18 -12.48 -25.71 -27.37
C GLN A 18 -11.60 -25.11 -26.27
N VAL A 19 -10.56 -25.84 -25.83
CA VAL A 19 -9.59 -25.33 -24.85
C VAL A 19 -8.80 -24.14 -25.42
N SER A 20 -8.48 -24.12 -26.72
CA SER A 20 -7.81 -22.97 -27.33
C SER A 20 -8.70 -21.74 -27.52
N LEU A 21 -10.03 -21.93 -27.59
CA LEU A 21 -11.01 -20.85 -27.68
C LEU A 21 -11.38 -20.27 -26.31
N LEU A 22 -11.21 -21.05 -25.25
CA LEU A 22 -11.27 -20.59 -23.87
C LEU A 22 -9.97 -19.86 -23.56
N GLY A 23 -9.96 -18.54 -23.74
CA GLY A 23 -8.81 -17.71 -23.37
C GLY A 23 -8.35 -17.99 -21.93
N SER A 24 -7.04 -17.87 -21.67
CA SER A 24 -6.49 -18.03 -20.32
C SER A 24 -7.05 -16.95 -19.39
N VAL A 25 -7.86 -17.35 -18.41
CA VAL A 25 -8.27 -16.48 -17.30
C VAL A 25 -7.18 -16.55 -16.23
N PHE A 26 -6.42 -15.47 -16.06
CA PHE A 26 -5.42 -15.39 -14.99
C PHE A 26 -6.10 -14.95 -13.69
N CYS A 27 -6.56 -15.92 -12.91
CA CYS A 27 -7.08 -15.70 -11.55
C CYS A 27 -5.92 -15.57 -10.56
N GLY A 28 -5.43 -14.35 -10.35
CA GLY A 28 -4.45 -14.05 -9.29
C GLY A 28 -5.03 -14.05 -7.88
N ASN A 29 -4.20 -14.37 -6.89
CA ASN A 29 -4.48 -14.32 -5.46
C ASN A 29 -3.88 -13.05 -4.84
N VAL A 30 -4.70 -12.09 -4.46
CA VAL A 30 -4.30 -10.75 -4.04
C VAL A 30 -4.47 -10.58 -2.53
N LEU A 31 -3.39 -10.22 -1.85
CA LEU A 31 -3.42 -9.80 -0.45
C LEU A 31 -3.58 -8.28 -0.37
N VAL A 32 -4.48 -7.78 0.47
CA VAL A 32 -4.70 -6.36 0.68
C VAL A 32 -4.23 -5.95 2.06
N TRP A 33 -3.36 -4.94 2.12
CA TRP A 33 -3.01 -4.19 3.32
C TRP A 33 -3.80 -2.86 3.34
N PRO A 34 -4.93 -2.80 4.07
CA PRO A 34 -5.89 -1.71 3.91
C PRO A 34 -5.55 -0.47 4.74
N THR A 35 -6.24 0.63 4.43
CA THR A 35 -6.30 1.86 5.24
C THR A 35 -7.76 2.22 5.49
N GLU A 36 -8.06 2.74 6.68
CA GLU A 36 -9.43 3.10 7.11
C GLU A 36 -10.03 4.29 6.33
N GLY A 37 -11.33 4.52 6.53
CA GLY A 37 -12.01 5.74 6.08
C GLY A 37 -12.18 5.84 4.55
N SER A 38 -11.89 7.00 3.98
CA SER A 38 -12.04 7.26 2.53
C SER A 38 -11.12 6.39 1.68
N HIS A 39 -9.95 6.02 2.19
CA HIS A 39 -9.00 5.13 1.51
C HIS A 39 -9.58 3.73 1.34
N TRP A 40 -10.32 3.23 2.34
CA TRP A 40 -11.04 1.96 2.22
C TRP A 40 -12.08 2.00 1.11
N LEU A 41 -12.82 3.11 0.95
CA LEU A 41 -13.80 3.24 -0.14
C LEU A 41 -13.14 3.10 -1.52
N ASN A 42 -11.95 3.69 -1.71
CA ASN A 42 -11.19 3.56 -2.96
C ASN A 42 -10.78 2.10 -3.21
N VAL A 43 -10.12 1.47 -2.22
CA VAL A 43 -9.63 0.09 -2.35
C VAL A 43 -10.79 -0.90 -2.51
N LYS A 44 -11.94 -0.67 -1.86
CA LYS A 44 -13.12 -1.52 -1.97
C LYS A 44 -13.62 -1.64 -3.41
N ILE A 45 -13.62 -0.56 -4.19
CA ILE A 45 -14.01 -0.61 -5.61
C ILE A 45 -13.02 -1.46 -6.41
N VAL A 46 -11.72 -1.34 -6.12
CA VAL A 46 -10.68 -2.17 -6.75
C VAL A 46 -10.88 -3.64 -6.39
N ILE A 47 -11.15 -3.97 -5.12
CA ILE A 47 -11.44 -5.33 -4.66
C ILE A 47 -12.66 -5.90 -5.40
N GLN A 48 -13.74 -5.13 -5.52
CA GLN A 48 -14.96 -5.57 -6.21
C GLN A 48 -14.68 -5.93 -7.68
N GLU A 49 -13.92 -5.10 -8.39
CA GLU A 49 -13.57 -5.35 -9.78
C GLU A 49 -12.59 -6.54 -9.92
N LEU A 50 -11.61 -6.67 -9.02
CA LEU A 50 -10.72 -7.82 -8.99
C LEU A 50 -11.51 -9.13 -8.79
N THR A 51 -12.41 -9.17 -7.81
CA THR A 51 -13.23 -10.34 -7.53
C THR A 51 -14.20 -10.64 -8.68
N HIS A 52 -14.80 -9.61 -9.29
CA HIS A 52 -15.66 -9.76 -10.47
C HIS A 52 -14.91 -10.36 -11.67
N ARG A 53 -13.62 -10.05 -11.82
CA ARG A 53 -12.73 -10.66 -12.83
C ARG A 53 -12.20 -12.03 -12.45
N GLY A 54 -12.63 -12.59 -11.32
CA GLY A 54 -12.26 -13.93 -10.87
C GLY A 54 -10.98 -14.01 -10.04
N HIS A 55 -10.41 -12.88 -9.60
CA HIS A 55 -9.28 -12.90 -8.65
C HIS A 55 -9.76 -13.29 -7.24
N SER A 56 -8.94 -14.06 -6.52
CA SER A 56 -9.15 -14.30 -5.09
C SER A 56 -8.55 -13.13 -4.33
N VAL A 57 -9.34 -12.47 -3.48
CA VAL A 57 -8.86 -11.32 -2.70
C VAL A 57 -9.00 -11.61 -1.22
N THR A 58 -7.92 -11.40 -0.47
CA THR A 58 -7.90 -11.48 0.99
C THR A 58 -7.52 -10.13 1.57
N VAL A 59 -8.33 -9.61 2.50
CA VAL A 59 -8.07 -8.37 3.21
C VAL A 59 -7.51 -8.68 4.60
N LEU A 60 -6.28 -8.24 4.87
CA LEU A 60 -5.65 -8.37 6.18
C LEU A 60 -6.14 -7.23 7.07
N VAL A 61 -7.01 -7.54 8.04
CA VAL A 61 -7.74 -6.54 8.83
C VAL A 61 -7.41 -6.64 10.31
N SER A 62 -7.18 -5.50 10.95
CA SER A 62 -6.97 -5.45 12.40
C SER A 62 -8.29 -5.69 13.16
N ASN A 63 -8.23 -6.36 14.32
CA ASN A 63 -9.36 -6.43 15.25
C ASN A 63 -9.82 -5.04 15.77
N ALA A 64 -8.96 -4.02 15.66
CA ALA A 64 -9.25 -2.62 15.98
C ALA A 64 -9.81 -1.83 14.77
N SER A 65 -10.10 -2.48 13.65
CA SER A 65 -10.68 -1.80 12.48
C SER A 65 -12.07 -1.21 12.78
N LEU A 66 -12.32 -0.02 12.22
CA LEU A 66 -13.57 0.72 12.39
C LEU A 66 -14.55 0.45 11.25
N PHE A 67 -14.12 0.72 10.02
CA PHE A 67 -14.98 0.71 8.84
C PHE A 67 -14.88 -0.59 8.04
N ILE A 68 -13.79 -1.34 8.19
CA ILE A 68 -13.57 -2.61 7.49
C ILE A 68 -14.13 -3.74 8.37
N LYS A 69 -15.36 -4.14 8.06
CA LYS A 69 -16.07 -5.16 8.82
C LYS A 69 -16.11 -6.45 8.01
N PRO A 70 -15.49 -7.55 8.48
CA PRO A 70 -15.66 -8.86 7.89
C PRO A 70 -17.14 -9.24 7.79
N ARG A 71 -17.56 -9.79 6.65
CA ARG A 71 -18.92 -10.28 6.43
C ARG A 71 -18.85 -11.69 5.85
N ALA A 72 -19.74 -12.57 6.29
CA ALA A 72 -19.74 -13.97 5.84
C ALA A 72 -20.08 -14.09 4.35
N GLU A 73 -20.91 -13.18 3.83
CA GLU A 73 -21.37 -13.16 2.44
C GLU A 73 -20.51 -12.27 1.53
N ALA A 74 -19.39 -11.75 2.01
CA ALA A 74 -18.47 -10.97 1.19
C ALA A 74 -17.78 -11.87 0.15
N ALA A 75 -17.53 -11.30 -1.03
CA ALA A 75 -16.84 -12.03 -2.10
C ALA A 75 -15.32 -12.11 -1.83
N GLU A 76 -14.79 -11.13 -1.11
CA GLU A 76 -13.45 -11.11 -0.54
C GLU A 76 -13.37 -11.87 0.79
N LYS A 77 -12.20 -12.45 1.07
CA LYS A 77 -11.86 -13.09 2.34
C LYS A 77 -11.30 -12.06 3.31
N PHE A 78 -11.43 -12.32 4.61
CA PHE A 78 -10.84 -11.49 5.66
C PHE A 78 -9.94 -12.32 6.55
N GLU A 79 -8.72 -11.84 6.77
CA GLU A 79 -7.78 -12.39 7.75
C GLU A 79 -7.63 -11.40 8.88
N VAL A 80 -8.09 -11.77 10.07
CA VAL A 80 -8.12 -10.85 11.22
C VAL A 80 -6.86 -11.04 12.07
N TYR A 81 -6.11 -9.97 12.30
CA TYR A 81 -4.96 -9.98 13.23
C TYR A 81 -5.21 -9.08 14.44
N ASN A 82 -4.62 -9.47 15.58
CA ASN A 82 -4.81 -8.77 16.85
C ASN A 82 -3.73 -7.71 17.05
N VAL A 83 -4.14 -6.48 17.37
CA VAL A 83 -3.22 -5.39 17.71
C VAL A 83 -3.30 -5.04 19.20
N PRO A 84 -2.26 -4.41 19.79
CA PRO A 84 -2.22 -4.10 21.23
C PRO A 84 -3.04 -2.84 21.61
N PHE A 85 -3.93 -2.37 20.74
CA PHE A 85 -4.75 -1.18 20.95
C PHE A 85 -6.22 -1.45 20.57
N LYS A 86 -7.12 -0.54 20.96
CA LYS A 86 -8.56 -0.67 20.75
C LYS A 86 -9.03 0.18 19.57
N LYS A 87 -10.27 -0.07 19.14
CA LYS A 87 -10.97 0.70 18.11
C LYS A 87 -10.96 2.21 18.39
N ASP A 88 -11.17 2.60 19.64
CA ASP A 88 -11.15 3.99 20.09
C ASP A 88 -9.82 4.70 19.76
N THR A 89 -8.70 3.96 19.70
CA THR A 89 -7.40 4.54 19.30
C THR A 89 -7.41 4.97 17.84
N VAL A 90 -8.01 4.16 16.96
CA VAL A 90 -8.16 4.49 15.53
C VAL A 90 -9.17 5.63 15.36
N GLU A 91 -10.25 5.62 16.15
CA GLU A 91 -11.31 6.63 16.09
C GLU A 91 -10.77 8.00 16.51
N ASN A 92 -10.09 8.07 17.66
CA ASN A 92 -9.45 9.29 18.14
C ASN A 92 -8.42 9.84 17.14
N LEU A 93 -7.65 8.99 16.45
CA LEU A 93 -6.72 9.45 15.42
C LEU A 93 -7.44 10.09 14.23
N ILE A 94 -8.59 9.54 13.82
CA ILE A 94 -9.40 10.13 12.75
C ILE A 94 -10.04 11.45 13.22
N GLU A 95 -10.54 11.50 14.46
CA GLU A 95 -11.06 12.73 15.05
C GLU A 95 -9.99 13.81 15.17
N ASP A 96 -8.76 13.46 15.56
CA ASP A 96 -7.62 14.37 15.62
C ASP A 96 -7.26 14.93 14.24
N VAL A 97 -7.37 14.13 13.16
CA VAL A 97 -7.22 14.63 11.78
C VAL A 97 -8.27 15.70 11.49
N VAL A 98 -9.54 15.46 11.84
CA VAL A 98 -10.61 16.44 11.62
C VAL A 98 -10.40 17.69 12.47
N ALA A 99 -10.04 17.52 13.74
CA ALA A 99 -9.77 18.61 14.69
C ALA A 99 -8.56 19.45 14.25
N LEU A 100 -7.54 18.86 13.63
CA LEU A 100 -6.40 19.59 13.07
C LEU A 100 -6.89 20.66 12.08
N TRP A 101 -7.82 20.31 11.18
CA TRP A 101 -8.36 21.24 10.20
C TRP A 101 -9.29 22.28 10.81
N LEU A 102 -10.21 21.85 11.67
CA LEU A 102 -11.21 22.75 12.26
C LEU A 102 -10.56 23.79 13.19
N ASN A 103 -9.58 23.37 13.99
CA ASN A 103 -9.00 24.21 15.04
C ASN A 103 -7.70 24.91 14.60
N ASN A 104 -6.99 24.37 13.61
CA ASN A 104 -5.67 24.86 13.20
C ASN A 104 -5.58 25.14 11.70
N ARG A 105 -6.70 25.51 11.05
CA ARG A 105 -6.75 25.84 9.61
C ARG A 105 -5.51 26.63 9.16
N PRO A 106 -4.77 26.21 8.11
CA PRO A 106 -3.46 26.76 7.78
C PRO A 106 -3.55 28.10 7.04
N THR A 107 -3.83 29.19 7.76
CA THR A 107 -3.75 30.57 7.22
C THR A 107 -2.30 31.08 7.23
N ILE A 108 -2.03 32.24 6.64
CA ILE A 108 -0.70 32.88 6.67
C ILE A 108 -0.18 33.09 8.10
N LEU A 109 -1.05 33.28 9.09
CA LEU A 109 -0.67 33.52 10.48
C LEU A 109 -0.64 32.24 11.32
N THR A 110 -1.38 31.21 10.92
CA THR A 110 -1.61 30.00 11.74
C THR A 110 -0.95 28.74 11.19
N PHE A 111 -0.33 28.78 9.99
CA PHE A 111 0.28 27.60 9.36
C PHE A 111 1.36 26.94 10.24
N TRP A 112 2.10 27.71 11.04
CA TRP A 112 3.09 27.16 11.96
C TRP A 112 2.45 26.23 13.00
N GLN A 113 1.31 26.64 13.57
CA GLN A 113 0.57 25.84 14.54
C GLN A 113 -0.04 24.60 13.86
N PHE A 114 -0.54 24.74 12.62
CA PHE A 114 -0.98 23.60 11.81
C PHE A 114 0.13 22.53 11.67
N TYR A 115 1.33 22.92 11.23
CA TYR A 115 2.43 21.96 11.03
C TYR A 115 2.94 21.35 12.33
N LYS A 116 2.89 22.09 13.44
CA LYS A 116 3.22 21.56 14.77
C LYS A 116 2.24 20.45 15.18
N GLU A 117 0.94 20.68 15.05
CA GLU A 117 -0.07 19.66 15.38
C GLU A 117 -0.07 18.50 14.37
N LEU A 118 0.14 18.77 13.08
CA LEU A 118 0.36 17.74 12.05
C LEU A 118 1.55 16.85 12.40
N GLY A 119 2.63 17.43 12.92
CA GLY A 119 3.79 16.69 13.40
C GLY A 119 3.45 15.70 14.51
N LYS A 120 2.68 16.12 15.53
CA LYS A 120 2.23 15.24 16.61
C LYS A 120 1.31 14.13 16.11
N LEU A 121 0.35 14.49 15.24
CA LEU A 121 -0.59 13.55 14.64
C LEU A 121 0.15 12.48 13.81
N SER A 122 1.09 12.91 12.97
CA SER A 122 1.91 12.01 12.16
C SER A 122 2.75 11.09 13.05
N LYS A 123 3.29 11.56 14.19
CA LYS A 123 3.98 10.72 15.16
C LYS A 123 3.09 9.58 15.66
N ASN A 124 1.90 9.92 16.13
CA ASN A 124 0.95 8.95 16.68
C ASN A 124 0.51 7.95 15.60
N TRP A 125 0.25 8.43 14.38
CA TRP A 125 -0.08 7.60 13.22
C TRP A 125 1.03 6.59 12.89
N HIS A 126 2.29 7.04 12.83
CA HIS A 126 3.41 6.14 12.56
C HIS A 126 3.68 5.14 13.68
N GLN A 127 3.47 5.53 14.94
CA GLN A 127 3.54 4.61 16.08
C GLN A 127 2.47 3.52 15.99
N MET A 128 1.23 3.89 15.65
CA MET A 128 0.16 2.92 15.40
C MET A 128 0.51 1.98 14.24
N ASN A 129 1.00 2.51 13.12
CA ASN A 129 1.44 1.71 11.97
C ASN A 129 2.55 0.71 12.35
N ARG A 130 3.51 1.10 13.19
CA ARG A 130 4.54 0.19 13.70
C ARG A 130 3.93 -0.94 14.54
N LEU A 131 3.01 -0.64 15.44
CA LEU A 131 2.32 -1.66 16.25
C LEU A 131 1.52 -2.63 15.38
N MET A 132 0.86 -2.15 14.33
CA MET A 132 0.19 -3.01 13.35
C MET A 132 1.17 -3.88 12.59
N CYS A 133 2.30 -3.33 12.18
CA CYS A 133 3.35 -4.05 11.47
C CYS A 133 3.97 -5.15 12.34
N ASP A 134 4.32 -4.82 13.59
CA ASP A 134 4.85 -5.77 14.57
C ASP A 134 3.85 -6.89 14.86
N ALA A 135 2.56 -6.57 15.02
CA ALA A 135 1.51 -7.56 15.27
C ALA A 135 1.41 -8.64 14.18
N VAL A 136 1.71 -8.28 12.92
CA VAL A 136 1.74 -9.22 11.81
C VAL A 136 3.11 -9.91 11.72
N LEU A 137 4.19 -9.14 11.64
CA LEU A 137 5.53 -9.66 11.35
C LEU A 137 6.13 -10.53 12.46
N THR A 138 5.75 -10.29 13.71
CA THR A 138 6.22 -11.08 14.86
C THR A 138 5.36 -12.32 15.12
N ASN A 139 4.16 -12.38 14.55
CA ASN A 139 3.27 -13.52 14.68
C ASN A 139 3.69 -14.62 13.70
N GLN A 140 4.42 -15.61 14.21
CA GLN A 140 4.98 -16.70 13.41
C GLN A 140 3.89 -17.57 12.75
N GLU A 141 2.78 -17.82 13.44
CA GLU A 141 1.66 -18.61 12.91
C GLU A 141 0.98 -17.88 11.74
N LEU A 142 0.67 -16.60 11.94
CA LEU A 142 0.09 -15.77 10.88
C LEU A 142 1.05 -15.64 9.69
N MET A 143 2.34 -15.38 9.92
CA MET A 143 3.32 -15.28 8.83
C MET A 143 3.46 -16.60 8.07
N ALA A 144 3.47 -17.74 8.75
CA ALA A 144 3.51 -19.04 8.11
C ALA A 144 2.24 -19.30 7.28
N HIS A 145 1.06 -18.93 7.80
CA HIS A 145 -0.21 -19.00 7.08
C HIS A 145 -0.22 -18.11 5.82
N LEU A 146 0.23 -16.87 5.93
CA LEU A 146 0.33 -15.94 4.80
C LEU A 146 1.32 -16.43 3.74
N GLN A 147 2.43 -17.03 4.14
CA GLN A 147 3.40 -17.64 3.22
C GLN A 147 2.82 -18.89 2.53
N GLY A 148 2.13 -19.76 3.27
CA GLY A 148 1.49 -20.96 2.74
C GLY A 148 0.31 -20.66 1.79
N SER A 149 -0.31 -19.49 1.94
CA SER A 149 -1.45 -19.04 1.12
C SER A 149 -1.09 -18.68 -0.32
N SER A 150 0.19 -18.60 -0.68
CA SER A 150 0.66 -18.40 -2.07
C SER A 150 0.00 -17.19 -2.77
N TYR A 151 0.16 -16.00 -2.20
CA TYR A 151 -0.31 -14.76 -2.82
C TYR A 151 0.55 -14.40 -4.04
N ASP A 152 -0.06 -13.84 -5.09
CA ASP A 152 0.62 -13.39 -6.30
C ASP A 152 1.00 -11.90 -6.25
N LEU A 153 0.28 -11.11 -5.44
CA LEU A 153 0.42 -9.65 -5.37
C LEU A 153 -0.06 -9.14 -4.01
N LEU A 154 0.62 -8.13 -3.48
CA LEU A 154 0.13 -7.30 -2.38
C LEU A 154 -0.35 -5.93 -2.88
N LEU A 155 -1.60 -5.58 -2.60
CA LEU A 155 -2.15 -4.24 -2.81
C LEU A 155 -2.16 -3.49 -1.48
N SER A 156 -1.55 -2.32 -1.43
CA SER A 156 -1.47 -1.49 -0.21
C SER A 156 -1.83 -0.04 -0.51
N ASP A 157 -2.16 0.73 0.51
CA ASP A 157 -2.32 2.18 0.42
C ASP A 157 -1.10 2.86 1.07
N PRO A 158 -0.47 3.85 0.42
CA PRO A 158 0.78 4.45 0.90
C PRO A 158 0.63 5.28 2.19
N VAL A 159 -0.60 5.51 2.68
CA VAL A 159 -0.84 6.21 3.97
C VAL A 159 -0.62 5.30 5.18
N THR A 160 -0.87 3.99 5.04
CA THR A 160 -0.63 2.99 6.09
C THR A 160 0.54 2.11 5.70
N LEU A 161 1.69 2.39 6.31
CA LEU A 161 2.94 1.70 6.04
C LEU A 161 2.91 0.23 6.51
N CYS A 162 3.86 -0.56 6.00
CA CYS A 162 4.12 -1.99 6.28
C CYS A 162 3.66 -2.95 5.17
N GLY A 163 2.71 -2.59 4.32
CA GLY A 163 2.29 -3.47 3.22
C GLY A 163 3.46 -3.87 2.30
N ASP A 164 4.32 -2.92 1.96
CA ASP A 164 5.56 -3.11 1.21
C ASP A 164 6.57 -3.99 1.96
N LEU A 165 6.78 -3.78 3.26
CA LEU A 165 7.65 -4.63 4.08
C LEU A 165 7.12 -6.07 4.19
N LEU A 166 5.80 -6.24 4.34
CA LEU A 166 5.15 -7.53 4.34
C LEU A 166 5.33 -8.23 2.99
N ALA A 167 5.15 -7.51 1.87
CA ALA A 167 5.39 -8.06 0.54
C ALA A 167 6.83 -8.56 0.36
N LEU A 168 7.82 -7.83 0.89
CA LEU A 168 9.22 -8.28 0.89
C LEU A 168 9.41 -9.57 1.70
N LYS A 169 8.77 -9.69 2.86
CA LYS A 169 8.83 -10.90 3.71
C LYS A 169 8.12 -12.10 3.08
N LEU A 170 7.08 -11.86 2.29
CA LEU A 170 6.37 -12.87 1.51
C LEU A 170 7.03 -13.15 0.15
N ALA A 171 8.02 -12.35 -0.25
CA ALA A 171 8.71 -12.41 -1.54
C ALA A 171 7.80 -12.20 -2.78
N ILE A 172 6.72 -11.43 -2.63
CA ILE A 172 5.73 -11.15 -3.69
C ILE A 172 5.86 -9.71 -4.21
N PRO A 173 5.43 -9.40 -5.46
CA PRO A 173 5.33 -8.02 -5.91
C PRO A 173 4.29 -7.26 -5.08
N PHE A 174 4.41 -5.93 -5.02
CA PHE A 174 3.44 -5.05 -4.38
C PHE A 174 3.05 -3.88 -5.27
N ILE A 175 1.85 -3.35 -5.08
CA ILE A 175 1.31 -2.17 -5.76
C ILE A 175 0.67 -1.25 -4.73
N TYR A 176 0.87 0.05 -4.87
CA TYR A 176 0.13 1.06 -4.12
C TYR A 176 -1.16 1.47 -4.84
N SER A 177 -2.25 1.61 -4.09
CA SER A 177 -3.56 2.09 -4.56
C SER A 177 -3.56 3.57 -4.94
N LEU A 178 -2.60 4.33 -4.41
CA LEU A 178 -2.41 5.76 -4.66
C LEU A 178 -1.02 6.05 -5.19
N ARG A 179 -0.90 7.11 -5.98
CA ARG A 179 0.34 7.53 -6.62
C ARG A 179 1.28 8.33 -5.70
N PHE A 180 0.80 8.82 -4.56
CA PHE A 180 1.54 9.75 -3.73
C PHE A 180 1.68 9.28 -2.28
N SER A 181 2.87 9.49 -1.72
CA SER A 181 3.13 9.46 -0.28
C SER A 181 2.61 10.73 0.42
N PRO A 182 2.47 10.73 1.76
CA PRO A 182 2.18 11.95 2.52
C PRO A 182 3.09 13.13 2.14
N ALA A 183 2.48 14.26 1.80
CA ALA A 183 3.12 15.47 1.27
C ALA A 183 4.01 15.27 0.02
N SER A 184 3.77 14.20 -0.73
CA SER A 184 4.54 13.81 -1.91
C SER A 184 6.06 13.76 -1.65
N THR A 185 6.45 13.46 -0.41
CA THR A 185 7.83 13.60 0.06
C THR A 185 8.74 12.60 -0.64
N VAL A 186 8.30 11.34 -0.75
CA VAL A 186 9.07 10.31 -1.44
C VAL A 186 9.17 10.62 -2.94
N GLU A 187 8.09 11.06 -3.56
CA GLU A 187 8.03 11.39 -4.98
C GLU A 187 8.99 12.52 -5.34
N ARG A 188 9.03 13.58 -4.52
CA ARG A 188 9.91 14.74 -4.73
C ARG A 188 11.38 14.40 -4.47
N HIS A 189 11.67 13.74 -3.35
CA HIS A 189 13.05 13.54 -2.90
C HIS A 189 13.71 12.29 -3.48
N CYS A 190 12.98 11.19 -3.57
CA CYS A 190 13.48 9.90 -4.09
C CYS A 190 13.14 9.74 -5.57
N GLY A 191 11.88 9.99 -5.95
CA GLY A 191 11.41 9.88 -7.33
C GLY A 191 11.84 11.04 -8.23
N LYS A 192 12.45 12.09 -7.67
CA LYS A 192 12.89 13.31 -8.36
C LYS A 192 11.78 13.98 -9.19
N ILE A 193 10.52 13.80 -8.77
CA ILE A 193 9.38 14.44 -9.42
C ILE A 193 9.44 15.95 -9.09
N PRO A 194 9.51 16.83 -10.10
CA PRO A 194 9.59 18.26 -9.86
C PRO A 194 8.27 18.77 -9.27
N ALA A 195 8.38 19.50 -8.16
CA ALA A 195 7.26 20.18 -7.51
C ALA A 195 7.74 21.53 -6.97
N PRO A 196 7.96 22.52 -7.85
CA PRO A 196 8.55 23.78 -7.44
C PRO A 196 7.53 24.59 -6.63
N PRO A 197 7.94 25.06 -5.43
CA PRO A 197 7.05 25.70 -4.48
C PRO A 197 6.57 27.08 -4.94
N SER A 198 7.09 27.61 -6.05
CA SER A 198 6.61 28.86 -6.61
C SER A 198 5.22 28.70 -7.24
N TYR A 199 4.86 27.55 -7.82
CA TYR A 199 3.57 27.34 -8.49
C TYR A 199 2.81 26.08 -8.04
N ALA A 200 3.48 25.07 -7.51
CA ALA A 200 2.82 23.88 -6.99
C ALA A 200 2.44 24.12 -5.53
N PRO A 201 1.14 24.10 -5.16
CA PRO A 201 0.74 24.28 -3.77
C PRO A 201 1.19 23.08 -2.92
N ALA A 202 1.76 23.36 -1.76
CA ALA A 202 2.14 22.34 -0.78
C ALA A 202 0.88 21.55 -0.40
N ALA A 203 1.02 20.24 -0.27
CA ALA A 203 -0.11 19.38 0.09
C ALA A 203 -0.75 19.89 1.38
N LEU A 204 -2.08 19.87 1.49
CA LEU A 204 -2.77 20.29 2.72
C LEU A 204 -2.61 21.79 3.08
N SER A 205 -2.10 22.65 2.19
CA SER A 205 -1.89 24.09 2.50
C SER A 205 -3.10 24.99 2.25
N GLU A 206 -4.16 24.45 1.65
CA GLU A 206 -5.33 25.16 1.08
C GLU A 206 -4.99 26.20 0.00
N LEU A 207 -3.76 26.19 -0.53
CA LEU A 207 -3.35 27.06 -1.63
C LEU A 207 -3.75 26.48 -2.98
N THR A 208 -3.89 27.34 -3.98
CA THR A 208 -4.11 26.97 -5.38
C THR A 208 -2.83 27.17 -6.19
N ASP A 209 -2.87 26.85 -7.49
CA ASP A 209 -1.80 27.18 -8.45
C ASP A 209 -1.70 28.70 -8.72
N CYS A 210 -2.77 29.45 -8.43
CA CYS A 210 -2.82 30.90 -8.51
C CYS A 210 -2.52 31.54 -7.14
N MET A 211 -1.22 31.79 -6.86
CA MET A 211 -0.76 32.38 -5.60
C MET A 211 -0.23 33.81 -5.76
N SER A 212 -0.61 34.70 -4.83
CA SER A 212 0.02 35.99 -4.59
C SER A 212 1.45 35.85 -4.05
N PHE A 213 2.20 36.94 -3.97
CA PHE A 213 3.56 36.92 -3.44
C PHE A 213 3.63 36.37 -2.00
N GLY A 214 2.76 36.82 -1.10
CA GLY A 214 2.73 36.35 0.29
C GLY A 214 2.36 34.87 0.41
N GLU A 215 1.44 34.39 -0.42
CA GLU A 215 1.07 32.97 -0.48
C GLU A 215 2.21 32.10 -1.00
N ARG A 216 3.03 32.59 -1.95
CA ARG A 216 4.23 31.88 -2.40
C ARG A 216 5.28 31.75 -1.29
N ILE A 217 5.47 32.81 -0.49
CA ILE A 217 6.36 32.74 0.69
C ILE A 217 5.84 31.73 1.70
N LYS A 218 4.53 31.77 2.03
CA LYS A 218 3.88 30.75 2.87
C LYS A 218 4.11 29.36 2.30
N ASN A 219 3.92 29.18 0.99
CA ASN A 219 4.05 27.89 0.33
C ASN A 219 5.47 27.32 0.42
N ILE A 220 6.50 28.14 0.17
CA ILE A 220 7.90 27.75 0.33
C ILE A 220 8.17 27.27 1.77
N MET A 221 7.70 28.03 2.77
CA MET A 221 7.84 27.63 4.17
C MET A 221 7.08 26.33 4.48
N SER A 222 5.87 26.18 3.94
CA SER A 222 5.05 24.97 4.03
C SER A 222 5.78 23.73 3.54
N TYR A 223 6.48 23.80 2.39
CA TYR A 223 7.31 22.69 1.89
C TYR A 223 8.39 22.29 2.88
N HIS A 224 9.13 23.26 3.43
CA HIS A 224 10.20 22.98 4.41
C HIS A 224 9.65 22.34 5.69
N LEU A 225 8.50 22.80 6.18
CA LEU A 225 7.86 22.22 7.36
C LEU A 225 7.34 20.81 7.12
N GLN A 226 6.76 20.55 5.94
CA GLN A 226 6.35 19.21 5.53
C GLN A 226 7.52 18.26 5.41
N ASP A 227 8.60 18.71 4.77
CA ASP A 227 9.80 17.90 4.63
C ASP A 227 10.39 17.58 6.01
N TYR A 228 10.45 18.55 6.93
CA TYR A 228 10.88 18.29 8.30
C TYR A 228 10.00 17.25 9.01
N VAL A 229 8.67 17.38 8.92
CA VAL A 229 7.73 16.45 9.54
C VAL A 229 7.88 15.05 8.93
N PHE A 230 7.72 14.91 7.61
CA PHE A 230 7.60 13.60 6.96
C PHE A 230 8.95 12.92 6.72
N GLN A 231 10.04 13.64 6.41
CA GLN A 231 11.37 13.01 6.24
C GLN A 231 11.90 12.42 7.55
N SER A 232 11.66 13.08 8.68
CA SER A 232 12.06 12.56 10.00
C SER A 232 11.46 11.17 10.24
N TYR A 233 10.20 10.96 9.83
CA TYR A 233 9.55 9.66 9.94
C TYR A 233 10.08 8.63 8.96
N TRP A 234 10.36 9.01 7.71
CA TRP A 234 10.98 8.08 6.75
C TRP A 234 12.32 7.55 7.27
N GLY A 235 13.14 8.39 7.92
CA GLY A 235 14.37 7.93 8.58
C GLY A 235 14.12 6.92 9.71
N GLU A 236 13.07 7.11 10.50
CA GLU A 236 12.66 6.13 11.51
C GLU A 236 12.20 4.79 10.88
N TRP A 237 11.48 4.85 9.75
CA TRP A 237 11.05 3.65 9.03
C TRP A 237 12.23 2.92 8.38
N ASP A 238 13.24 3.62 7.85
CA ASP A 238 14.48 3.02 7.35
C ASP A 238 15.20 2.18 8.42
N VAL A 239 15.28 2.69 9.65
CA VAL A 239 15.88 1.97 10.79
C VAL A 239 15.05 0.73 11.14
N TYR A 240 13.72 0.89 11.18
CA TYR A 240 12.82 -0.22 11.48
C TYR A 240 12.89 -1.32 10.42
N TYR A 241 12.89 -0.96 9.13
CA TYR A 241 12.99 -1.91 8.01
C TYR A 241 14.31 -2.64 8.05
N SER A 242 15.41 -1.91 8.31
CA SER A 242 16.74 -2.50 8.40
C SER A 242 16.81 -3.55 9.53
N LYS A 243 16.19 -3.24 10.68
CA LYS A 243 16.08 -4.18 11.81
C LYS A 243 15.28 -5.43 11.44
N VAL A 244 14.12 -5.26 10.81
CA VAL A 244 13.24 -6.38 10.43
C VAL A 244 13.87 -7.26 9.34
N LEU A 245 14.56 -6.66 8.37
CA LEU A 245 15.18 -7.37 7.25
C LEU A 245 16.56 -7.94 7.60
N GLY A 246 17.20 -7.48 8.69
CA GLY A 246 18.54 -7.89 9.09
C GLY A 246 19.66 -7.37 8.19
N LYS A 247 19.37 -6.37 7.35
CA LYS A 247 20.32 -5.74 6.42
C LYS A 247 19.94 -4.27 6.19
N PRO A 248 20.88 -3.39 5.82
CA PRO A 248 20.56 -2.00 5.53
C PRO A 248 19.47 -1.91 4.45
N SER A 249 18.41 -1.18 4.74
CA SER A 249 17.38 -0.83 3.76
C SER A 249 17.26 0.68 3.70
N ALA A 250 17.28 1.24 2.49
CA ALA A 250 16.71 2.57 2.27
C ALA A 250 15.28 2.36 1.76
N THR A 251 14.28 2.83 2.49
CA THR A 251 12.87 2.79 2.06
C THR A 251 12.71 3.59 0.75
N SER A 252 13.59 4.56 0.51
CA SER A 252 13.75 5.26 -0.78
C SER A 252 14.17 4.34 -1.96
N LEU A 253 14.93 3.26 -1.70
CA LEU A 253 15.29 2.25 -2.70
C LEU A 253 14.15 1.27 -2.98
N LEU A 254 13.31 0.99 -1.99
CA LEU A 254 12.18 0.05 -2.13
C LEU A 254 11.04 0.62 -2.98
N ILE A 255 10.82 1.93 -2.94
CA ILE A 255 9.77 2.61 -3.72
C ILE A 255 10.22 2.86 -5.19
N THR A 256 11.51 2.68 -5.50
CA THR A 256 12.09 3.04 -6.81
C THR A 256 12.63 1.87 -7.63
N GLN A 257 12.71 0.65 -7.10
CA GLN A 257 13.28 -0.48 -7.84
C GLN A 257 12.23 -1.31 -8.60
N PRO A 258 12.38 -1.48 -9.94
CA PRO A 258 11.63 -2.50 -10.66
C PRO A 258 12.03 -3.91 -10.18
N PRO A 259 11.14 -4.91 -10.28
CA PRO A 259 11.35 -6.28 -9.76
C PRO A 259 12.66 -6.96 -10.21
N ALA A 260 13.25 -6.50 -11.31
CA ALA A 260 14.44 -7.03 -11.96
C ALA A 260 15.79 -6.62 -11.32
N LEU A 261 15.83 -5.67 -10.36
CA LEU A 261 17.07 -5.16 -9.76
C LEU A 261 17.25 -5.49 -8.27
N ARG A 262 16.53 -6.50 -7.76
CA ARG A 262 16.77 -7.05 -6.41
C ARG A 262 18.21 -7.63 -6.32
N PRO A 263 18.96 -7.43 -5.21
CA PRO A 263 20.26 -8.04 -5.01
C PRO A 263 20.19 -9.57 -5.17
N ALA A 264 21.14 -10.13 -5.90
CA ALA A 264 21.18 -11.50 -6.42
C ALA A 264 21.39 -12.62 -5.37
N GLU A 265 20.95 -12.44 -4.13
CA GLU A 265 21.09 -13.45 -3.05
C GLU A 265 19.77 -14.15 -2.69
N LEU A 266 18.76 -14.06 -3.55
CA LEU A 266 17.62 -14.98 -3.54
C LEU A 266 17.73 -15.85 -4.78
N GLY A 267 17.69 -17.16 -4.56
CA GLY A 267 18.07 -18.22 -5.49
C GLY A 267 17.66 -17.99 -6.95
N THR A 268 18.57 -18.39 -7.83
CA THR A 268 18.47 -18.34 -9.29
C THR A 268 17.08 -18.74 -9.80
N TRP A 269 16.35 -17.77 -10.33
CA TRP A 269 15.24 -18.01 -11.25
C TRP A 269 15.85 -18.51 -12.58
N GLN A 270 15.92 -19.83 -12.76
CA GLN A 270 16.23 -20.40 -14.07
C GLN A 270 15.03 -20.20 -15.00
N GLY A 271 15.24 -19.40 -16.04
CA GLY A 271 14.18 -18.85 -16.87
C GLY A 271 13.32 -19.87 -17.62
N GLY A 272 12.01 -19.68 -17.51
CA GLY A 272 11.05 -20.07 -18.54
C GLY A 272 11.03 -19.02 -19.64
N LYS A 273 11.60 -19.35 -20.81
CA LYS A 273 11.50 -18.55 -22.02
C LYS A 273 10.04 -18.44 -22.45
N VAL A 274 9.50 -17.23 -22.51
CA VAL A 274 8.38 -16.91 -23.40
C VAL A 274 9.00 -16.42 -24.70
N LYS A 275 8.95 -17.26 -25.74
CA LYS A 275 9.11 -16.80 -27.12
C LYS A 275 7.76 -16.22 -27.57
N VAL A 276 7.82 -15.04 -28.18
CA VAL A 276 6.76 -14.45 -29.00
C VAL A 276 6.33 -15.43 -30.08
#